data_AF-A0AAV5WAQ5-F1
#
_entry.id   AF-A0AAV5WAQ5-F1
#
_cell.length_a   1.000
_cell.length_b   1.000
_cell.length_c   1.000
_cell.angle_alpha   90.00
_cell.angle_beta   90.00
_cell.angle_gamma   90.00
#
_symmetry.space_group_name_H-M   'P 1'
#
loop_
_entity.id
_entity.type
_entity.pdbx_description
1 polymer ?
#
loop_
_entity_poly.entity_id
_entity_poly.type
_entity_poly.pdbx_seq_one_letter_code
_entity_poly.pdbx_strand_id
1 'polypeptide(L)'
;ITYLPDKYYKDLTSTCTSKTASWYIDKTGSWNVATNDITKFPMDIYCQFVLNQQTNEDEECSGFAEDKDDYTCYQVSDAKGNFTKAQQICQGLGATLPSVHDAQENSFIRRLAVSRGLVNGILLGGVLSTTTNTFGWADGTPW
;
A
#
# COMPACT_ATOMS: atom_id res chain seq x y z
N ILE A 1 3.48 8.30 -21.25
CA ILE A 1 4.66 8.63 -20.43
C ILE A 1 4.19 9.58 -19.35
N THR A 2 4.17 9.15 -18.09
CA THR A 2 3.62 9.92 -16.94
C THR A 2 4.66 10.79 -16.22
N TYR A 3 5.92 10.75 -16.66
CA TYR A 3 7.01 11.60 -16.16
C TYR A 3 7.77 12.24 -17.33
N LEU A 4 7.89 13.57 -17.31
CA LEU A 4 8.64 14.38 -18.27
C LEU A 4 9.68 15.19 -17.47
N PRO A 5 10.99 15.00 -17.69
CA PRO A 5 12.04 15.78 -17.02
C PRO A 5 11.98 17.27 -17.37
N ASP A 6 12.52 18.16 -16.53
CA ASP A 6 12.52 19.62 -16.76
C ASP A 6 13.21 20.05 -18.08
N LYS A 7 14.17 19.25 -18.55
CA LYS A 7 14.79 19.40 -19.87
C LYS A 7 14.48 18.15 -20.69
N TYR A 8 13.52 18.27 -21.60
CA TYR A 8 13.15 17.21 -22.52
C TYR A 8 13.11 17.73 -23.95
N TYR A 9 13.37 16.83 -24.91
CA TYR A 9 13.16 17.12 -26.33
C TYR A 9 11.66 17.20 -26.60
N LYS A 10 11.19 18.30 -27.21
CA LYS A 10 9.76 18.53 -27.49
C LYS A 10 9.12 17.43 -28.33
N ASP A 11 9.92 16.67 -29.07
CA ASP A 11 9.44 15.56 -29.89
C ASP A 11 9.01 14.33 -29.06
N LEU A 12 9.30 14.29 -27.75
CA LEU A 12 8.74 13.26 -26.84
C LEU A 12 7.21 13.37 -26.69
N THR A 13 6.65 14.57 -26.92
CA THR A 13 5.20 14.82 -26.84
C THR A 13 4.55 14.90 -28.22
N SER A 14 5.32 14.76 -29.30
CA SER A 14 4.79 14.71 -30.66
C SER A 14 4.48 13.27 -31.08
N THR A 15 3.48 13.10 -31.95
CA THR A 15 3.17 11.82 -32.56
C THR A 15 4.31 11.43 -33.50
N CYS A 16 4.98 10.30 -33.23
CA CYS A 16 6.07 9.78 -34.05
C CYS A 16 5.68 9.80 -35.53
N THR A 17 6.35 10.64 -36.32
CA THR A 17 6.00 10.85 -37.74
C THR A 17 6.47 9.70 -38.64
N SER A 18 7.33 8.81 -38.13
CA SER A 18 7.69 7.55 -38.78
C SER A 18 7.35 6.36 -37.88
N LYS A 19 6.75 5.32 -38.46
CA LYS A 19 6.40 4.06 -37.75
C LYS A 19 7.62 3.23 -37.32
N THR A 20 8.83 3.75 -37.51
CA THR A 20 10.10 3.05 -37.34
C THR A 20 11.09 3.81 -36.45
N ALA A 21 10.64 4.87 -35.77
CA ALA A 21 11.44 5.62 -34.81
C ALA A 21 11.14 5.20 -33.36
N SER A 22 12.17 4.89 -32.58
CA SER A 22 12.08 4.67 -31.13
C SER A 22 13.07 5.58 -30.39
N TRP A 23 12.63 6.18 -29.29
CA TRP A 23 13.47 7.00 -28.42
C TRP A 23 14.13 6.14 -27.35
N TYR A 24 15.38 6.42 -27.01
CA TYR A 24 16.08 5.76 -25.93
C TYR A 24 17.03 6.72 -25.19
N ILE A 25 17.41 6.35 -23.97
CA ILE A 25 18.41 7.05 -23.16
C ILE A 25 19.69 6.21 -23.18
N ASP A 26 20.83 6.81 -23.47
CA ASP A 26 22.12 6.12 -23.42
C ASP A 26 22.72 6.08 -21.99
N LYS A 27 23.86 5.40 -21.83
CA LYS A 27 24.55 5.28 -20.53
C LYS A 27 25.06 6.59 -19.95
N THR A 28 25.10 7.66 -20.75
CA THR A 28 25.49 9.01 -20.31
C THR A 28 24.27 9.84 -19.86
N GLY A 29 23.07 9.28 -19.96
CA GLY A 29 21.82 9.98 -19.65
C GLY A 29 21.31 10.86 -20.79
N SER A 30 21.88 10.74 -22.00
CA SER A 30 21.46 11.54 -23.15
C SER A 30 20.31 10.87 -23.91
N TRP A 31 19.31 11.65 -24.32
CA TRP A 31 18.20 11.19 -25.15
C TRP A 31 18.61 11.11 -26.63
N ASN A 32 18.29 9.99 -27.27
CA ASN A 32 18.61 9.71 -28.67
C ASN A 32 17.40 9.09 -29.40
N VAL A 33 17.42 9.14 -30.74
CA VAL A 33 16.41 8.51 -31.61
C VAL A 33 17.06 7.45 -32.50
N ALA A 34 16.47 6.27 -32.54
CA ALA A 34 16.83 5.21 -33.49
C ALA A 34 15.75 5.10 -34.56
N THR A 35 16.12 5.20 -35.84
CA THR A 35 15.22 5.05 -36.98
C THR A 35 15.67 3.88 -37.84
N ASN A 36 14.73 3.04 -38.28
CA ASN A 36 14.92 1.97 -39.27
C ASN A 36 15.94 0.85 -38.96
N ASP A 37 16.66 0.88 -37.84
CA ASP A 37 17.60 -0.17 -37.45
C ASP A 37 17.11 -0.97 -36.24
N ILE A 38 17.03 -2.29 -36.40
CA ILE A 38 16.81 -3.26 -35.31
C ILE A 38 18.12 -3.42 -34.52
N THR A 39 18.67 -2.31 -34.02
CA THR A 39 19.85 -2.35 -33.17
C THR A 39 19.41 -2.59 -31.73
N LYS A 40 19.65 -3.81 -31.24
CA LYS A 40 19.43 -4.18 -29.83
C LYS A 40 20.63 -3.69 -29.02
N PHE A 41 20.40 -2.77 -28.09
CA PHE A 41 21.41 -2.35 -27.13
C PHE A 41 21.00 -2.80 -25.71
N PRO A 42 21.93 -3.28 -24.88
CA PRO A 42 21.65 -3.52 -23.47
C PRO A 42 21.43 -2.18 -22.77
N MET A 43 20.29 -2.02 -22.13
CA MET A 43 19.93 -0.84 -21.35
C MET A 43 19.51 -1.26 -19.94
N ASP A 44 20.02 -0.55 -18.96
CA ASP A 44 19.64 -0.76 -17.56
C ASP A 44 18.45 0.15 -17.26
N ILE A 45 17.32 -0.45 -16.88
CA ILE A 45 16.12 0.26 -16.49
C ILE A 45 16.14 0.38 -14.97
N TYR A 46 16.29 1.62 -14.47
CA TYR A 46 16.24 1.92 -13.05
C TYR A 46 14.93 2.63 -12.71
N CYS A 47 14.28 2.21 -11.64
CA CYS A 47 13.19 2.97 -11.03
C CYS A 47 13.79 3.95 -10.02
N GLN A 48 13.54 5.25 -10.19
CA GLN A 48 13.72 6.22 -9.12
C GLN A 48 12.40 6.29 -8.34
N PHE A 49 12.35 5.61 -7.20
CA PHE A 49 11.42 5.99 -6.15
C PHE A 49 12.14 7.01 -5.27
N VAL A 50 11.48 8.12 -4.96
CA VAL A 50 11.96 9.00 -3.90
C VAL A 50 11.79 8.21 -2.61
N LEU A 51 12.88 7.67 -2.09
CA LEU A 51 12.93 7.30 -0.68
C LEU A 51 12.80 8.61 0.09
N ASN A 52 11.57 9.00 0.41
CA ASN A 52 11.34 10.06 1.38
C ASN A 52 11.59 9.48 2.78
N GLN A 53 12.82 9.02 3.01
CA GLN A 53 13.29 8.60 4.31
C GLN A 53 13.73 9.83 5.10
N GLN A 54 12.75 10.56 5.63
CA GLN A 54 12.89 11.34 6.85
C GLN A 54 11.50 11.73 7.39
N THR A 55 10.79 10.78 7.99
CA THR A 55 9.77 11.09 8.99
C THR A 55 10.15 10.33 10.26
N ASN A 56 10.41 11.11 11.30
CA ASN A 56 10.82 10.74 12.65
C ASN A 56 10.57 9.27 13.04
N GLU A 57 11.62 8.58 13.51
CA GLU A 57 11.57 7.25 14.14
C GLU A 57 10.63 7.20 15.40
N ASP A 58 10.02 8.33 15.78
CA ASP A 58 9.04 8.48 16.86
C ASP A 58 7.56 8.54 16.39
N GLU A 59 7.26 8.52 15.09
CA GLU A 59 5.88 8.59 14.55
C GLU A 59 5.40 7.32 13.80
N GLU A 60 6.25 6.31 13.62
CA GLU A 60 5.82 5.03 13.05
C GLU A 60 4.91 4.29 14.05
N CYS A 61 3.63 4.21 13.70
CA CYS A 61 2.55 3.56 14.43
C CYS A 61 2.35 3.91 15.92
N SER A 62 2.96 4.95 16.51
CA SER A 62 2.69 5.39 17.91
C SER A 62 2.60 4.25 18.96
N GLY A 63 3.41 3.19 18.80
CA GLY A 63 3.38 2.00 19.68
C GLY A 63 2.37 0.89 19.32
N PHE A 64 1.71 0.99 18.17
CA PHE A 64 0.95 -0.08 17.52
C PHE A 64 1.93 -0.97 16.74
N ALA A 65 1.53 -2.21 16.48
CA ALA A 65 2.27 -3.10 15.62
C ALA A 65 1.97 -2.77 14.15
N GLU A 66 3.00 -2.33 13.44
CA GLU A 66 2.93 -2.06 12.01
C GLU A 66 2.99 -3.35 11.19
N ASP A 67 2.09 -3.50 10.23
CA ASP A 67 2.25 -4.43 9.12
C ASP A 67 3.14 -3.80 8.04
N LYS A 68 4.26 -4.44 7.73
CA LYS A 68 5.26 -3.87 6.80
C LYS A 68 4.87 -4.01 5.33
N ASP A 69 3.84 -4.78 5.04
CA ASP A 69 3.38 -5.00 3.67
C ASP A 69 2.57 -3.80 3.16
N ASP A 70 1.76 -3.17 4.03
CA ASP A 70 0.86 -2.07 3.67
C ASP A 70 0.94 -0.84 4.60
N TYR A 71 1.80 -0.89 5.64
CA TYR A 71 2.00 0.14 6.65
C TYR A 71 0.77 0.39 7.55
N THR A 72 -0.15 -0.58 7.64
CA THR A 72 -1.32 -0.50 8.54
C THR A 72 -0.91 -0.80 9.98
N CYS A 73 -1.41 0.00 10.93
CA CYS A 73 -1.08 -0.12 12.35
C CYS A 73 -2.17 -0.87 13.12
N TYR A 74 -1.80 -1.92 13.84
CA TYR A 74 -2.71 -2.75 14.63
C TYR A 74 -2.36 -2.77 16.12
N GLN A 75 -3.37 -2.84 16.97
CA GLN A 75 -3.22 -3.08 18.40
C GLN A 75 -4.23 -4.14 18.85
N VAL A 76 -3.83 -4.94 19.84
CA VAL A 76 -4.71 -5.95 20.42
C VAL A 76 -4.82 -5.71 21.92
N SER A 77 -6.04 -5.69 22.42
CA SER A 77 -6.34 -5.58 23.85
C SER A 77 -6.66 -6.95 24.44
N ASP A 78 -6.19 -7.21 25.66
CA ASP A 78 -6.56 -8.38 26.45
C ASP A 78 -7.88 -8.19 27.24
N ALA A 79 -8.49 -7.00 27.12
CA ALA A 79 -9.74 -6.67 27.78
C ALA A 79 -10.88 -7.55 27.25
N LYS A 80 -11.51 -8.32 28.15
CA LYS A 80 -12.67 -9.15 27.81
C LYS A 80 -13.92 -8.29 27.68
N GLY A 81 -14.72 -8.54 26.66
CA GLY A 81 -15.96 -7.81 26.41
C GLY A 81 -16.70 -8.30 25.18
N ASN A 82 -17.81 -7.62 24.88
CA ASN A 82 -18.56 -7.80 23.66
C ASN A 82 -18.07 -6.83 22.56
N PHE A 83 -18.65 -6.95 21.36
CA PHE A 83 -18.34 -6.10 20.20
C PHE A 83 -18.39 -4.60 20.54
N THR A 84 -19.44 -4.13 21.21
CA THR A 84 -19.59 -2.71 21.59
C THR A 84 -18.44 -2.24 22.47
N LYS A 85 -18.05 -3.04 23.47
CA LYS A 85 -16.93 -2.70 24.35
C LYS A 85 -15.60 -2.69 23.60
N ALA A 86 -15.39 -3.65 22.71
CA ALA A 86 -14.18 -3.72 21.89
C ALA A 86 -14.06 -2.50 20.95
N GLN A 87 -15.15 -2.14 20.27
CA GLN A 87 -15.22 -0.94 19.43
C GLN A 87 -14.91 0.33 20.22
N GLN A 88 -15.47 0.48 21.42
CA GLN A 88 -15.18 1.63 22.29
C GLN A 88 -13.71 1.71 22.72
N ILE A 89 -13.06 0.57 22.98
CA ILE A 89 -11.63 0.53 23.32
C ILE A 89 -10.82 1.00 22.12
N CYS A 90 -11.07 0.47 20.92
CA CYS A 90 -10.39 0.90 19.70
C CYS A 90 -10.59 2.41 19.46
N GLN A 91 -11.83 2.91 19.56
CA GLN A 91 -12.15 4.33 19.40
C GLN A 91 -11.45 5.22 20.43
N GLY A 92 -11.32 4.75 21.68
CA GLY A 92 -10.57 5.46 22.72
C GLY A 92 -9.08 5.62 22.41
N LEU A 93 -8.54 4.80 21.50
CA LEU A 93 -7.16 4.89 21.02
C LEU A 93 -7.06 5.59 19.65
N GLY A 94 -8.14 6.21 19.16
CA GLY A 94 -8.17 6.82 17.83
C GLY A 94 -8.24 5.80 16.67
N ALA A 95 -8.59 4.55 16.96
CA ALA A 95 -8.68 3.44 16.00
C ALA A 95 -10.12 2.89 15.88
N THR A 96 -10.31 1.86 15.07
CA THR A 96 -11.57 1.10 14.95
C THR A 96 -11.27 -0.40 14.97
N LEU A 97 -12.29 -1.24 15.18
CA LEU A 97 -12.12 -2.68 14.98
C LEU A 97 -11.75 -2.97 13.51
N PRO A 98 -10.76 -3.84 13.26
CA PRO A 98 -10.19 -4.00 11.93
C PRO A 98 -11.15 -4.75 11.00
N SER A 99 -11.18 -4.30 9.74
CA SER A 99 -11.60 -5.10 8.59
C SER A 99 -10.48 -6.08 8.20
N VAL A 100 -10.80 -7.04 7.32
CA VAL A 100 -9.81 -7.97 6.78
C VAL A 100 -10.08 -8.14 5.29
N HIS A 101 -9.14 -7.73 4.45
CA HIS A 101 -9.29 -7.70 3.00
C HIS A 101 -8.45 -8.72 2.25
N ASP A 102 -7.44 -9.29 2.89
CA ASP A 102 -6.63 -10.35 2.31
C ASP A 102 -6.09 -11.35 3.35
N ALA A 103 -5.38 -12.35 2.85
CA ALA A 103 -4.84 -13.43 3.68
C ALA A 103 -3.61 -12.98 4.49
N GLN A 104 -2.88 -11.98 4.01
CA GLN A 104 -1.67 -11.45 4.62
C GLN A 104 -2.04 -10.68 5.89
N GLU A 105 -3.00 -9.75 5.78
CA GLU A 105 -3.58 -9.00 6.89
C GLU A 105 -4.16 -9.95 7.95
N ASN A 106 -4.99 -10.92 7.54
CA ASN A 106 -5.53 -11.92 8.48
C ASN A 106 -4.43 -12.68 9.23
N SER A 107 -3.37 -13.04 8.52
CA SER A 107 -2.23 -13.76 9.09
C SER A 107 -1.43 -12.87 10.04
N PHE A 108 -1.25 -11.59 9.71
CA PHE A 108 -0.61 -10.60 10.57
C PHE A 108 -1.38 -10.41 11.87
N ILE A 109 -2.67 -10.10 11.79
CA ILE A 109 -3.57 -9.92 12.93
C ILE A 109 -3.55 -11.16 13.84
N ARG A 110 -3.62 -12.36 13.24
CA ARG A 110 -3.56 -13.64 13.99
C ARG A 110 -2.22 -13.82 14.71
N ARG A 111 -1.09 -13.55 14.05
CA ARG A 111 0.24 -13.65 14.68
C ARG A 111 0.39 -12.64 15.82
N LEU A 112 -0.12 -11.43 15.64
CA LEU A 112 -0.11 -10.40 16.67
C LEU A 112 -0.95 -10.80 17.89
N ALA A 113 -2.15 -11.35 17.70
CA ALA A 113 -2.96 -11.85 18.81
C ALA A 113 -2.24 -12.97 19.59
N VAL A 114 -1.64 -13.93 18.87
CA VAL A 114 -0.91 -15.05 19.48
C VAL A 114 0.33 -14.56 20.25
N SER A 115 1.09 -13.59 19.72
CA SER A 115 2.26 -13.05 20.40
C SER A 115 1.91 -12.31 21.70
N ARG A 116 0.65 -11.86 21.85
CA ARG A 116 0.08 -11.27 23.07
C ARG A 116 -0.64 -12.30 23.97
N GLY A 117 -0.57 -13.60 23.65
CA GLY A 117 -1.20 -14.67 24.43
C GLY A 117 -2.71 -14.81 24.21
N LEU A 118 -3.28 -14.12 23.22
CA LEU A 118 -4.72 -14.13 22.92
C LEU A 118 -5.06 -15.29 21.96
N VAL A 119 -5.02 -16.51 22.49
CA VAL A 119 -5.25 -17.74 21.70
C VAL A 119 -6.71 -18.17 21.59
N ASN A 120 -7.61 -17.56 22.38
CA ASN A 120 -9.04 -17.88 22.39
C ASN A 120 -9.87 -17.07 21.38
N GLY A 121 -9.20 -16.42 20.42
CA GLY A 121 -9.81 -15.53 19.45
C GLY A 121 -9.84 -14.07 19.91
N ILE A 122 -10.08 -13.21 18.93
CA ILE A 122 -10.19 -11.75 19.06
C ILE A 122 -11.41 -11.27 18.27
N LEU A 123 -11.91 -10.08 18.59
CA LEU A 123 -13.01 -9.46 17.86
C LEU A 123 -12.46 -8.64 16.68
N LEU A 124 -13.12 -8.78 15.53
CA LEU A 124 -12.88 -7.98 14.32
C LEU A 124 -14.10 -7.08 14.07
N GLY A 125 -14.01 -6.20 13.06
CA GLY A 125 -15.03 -5.21 12.73
C GLY A 125 -16.26 -5.76 11.99
N GLY A 126 -16.47 -7.07 11.96
CA GLY A 126 -17.55 -7.67 11.19
C GLY A 126 -18.92 -7.37 11.79
N VAL A 127 -19.83 -6.86 10.98
CA VAL A 127 -21.21 -6.51 11.36
C VAL A 127 -22.22 -7.15 10.41
N LEU A 128 -23.40 -7.46 10.92
CA LEU A 128 -24.53 -7.92 10.13
C LEU A 128 -25.51 -6.77 9.92
N SER A 129 -25.72 -6.36 8.67
CA SER A 129 -26.73 -5.37 8.32
C SER A 129 -28.13 -5.98 8.51
N THR A 130 -28.93 -5.40 9.39
CA THR A 130 -30.30 -5.87 9.67
C THR A 130 -31.26 -5.61 8.51
N THR A 131 -30.97 -4.63 7.66
CA THR A 131 -31.82 -4.25 6.52
C THR A 131 -31.58 -5.14 5.31
N THR A 132 -30.32 -5.44 5.00
CA THR A 132 -29.94 -6.22 3.81
C THR A 132 -29.68 -7.69 4.14
N ASN A 133 -29.59 -8.05 5.43
CA ASN A 133 -29.20 -9.38 5.90
C ASN A 133 -27.86 -9.85 5.29
N THR A 134 -26.92 -8.91 5.11
CA THR A 134 -25.58 -9.16 4.57
C THR A 134 -24.52 -8.77 5.59
N PHE A 135 -23.36 -9.44 5.52
CA PHE A 135 -22.19 -9.04 6.29
C PHE A 135 -21.54 -7.80 5.69
N GLY A 136 -20.87 -7.03 6.54
CA GLY A 136 -20.08 -5.86 6.17
C GLY A 136 -19.08 -5.51 7.27
N TRP A 137 -18.17 -4.58 6.99
CA TRP A 137 -17.22 -4.07 7.97
C TRP A 137 -17.74 -2.79 8.61
N ALA A 138 -17.48 -2.64 9.91
CA ALA A 138 -17.92 -1.49 10.71
C ALA A 138 -17.27 -0.16 10.28
N ASP A 139 -16.14 -0.23 9.59
CA ASP A 139 -15.44 0.91 8.99
C ASP A 139 -15.98 1.31 7.60
N GLY A 140 -16.92 0.54 7.05
CA GLY A 140 -17.54 0.79 5.74
C GLY A 140 -16.75 0.28 4.53
N THR A 141 -15.64 -0.43 4.77
CA THR A 141 -14.85 -1.04 3.70
C THR A 141 -15.56 -2.25 3.07
N PRO A 142 -15.20 -2.66 1.84
CA PRO A 142 -15.80 -3.81 1.18
C PRO A 142 -15.61 -5.11 1.97
N TRP A 143 -16.67 -5.90 2.09
CA TRP A 143 -16.62 -7.24 2.69
C TRP A 143 -15.79 -8.22 1.86
#